data_AF-A0A2G2JRD8-F1
#
_entry.id   AF-A0A2G2JRD8-F1
#
_cell.length_a   1.000
_cell.length_b   1.000
_cell.length_c   1.000
_cell.angle_alpha   90.00
_cell.angle_beta   90.00
_cell.angle_gamma   90.00
#
_symmetry.space_group_name_H-M   'P 1'
#
loop_
_entity.id
_entity.type
_entity.pdbx_description
1 polymer ?
#
loop_
_entity_poly.entity_id
_entity_poly.type
_entity_poly.pdbx_seq_one_letter_code
_entity_poly.pdbx_strand_id
1 'polypeptide(L)' 'MPKALLPAGRSYETEKAGQFCFNIEISTPLIGLIVAYEGRLDPS' A
#
# COMPACT_ATOMS: atom_id res chain seq x y z
N MET A 1 18.92 10.80 -8.53
CA MET A 1 18.07 10.01 -9.46
C MET A 1 16.96 10.90 -10.00
N PRO A 2 16.47 10.70 -11.24
CA PRO A 2 15.32 11.43 -11.76
C PRO A 2 14.07 11.18 -10.90
N LYS A 3 13.34 12.24 -10.51
CA LYS A 3 12.12 12.11 -9.69
C LYS A 3 11.06 11.21 -10.32
N ALA A 4 11.02 11.19 -11.66
CA ALA A 4 10.11 10.35 -12.43
C ALA A 4 10.38 8.84 -12.33
N LEU A 5 11.51 8.40 -11.73
CA LEU A 5 11.83 6.99 -11.53
C LEU A 5 11.76 6.55 -10.06
N LEU A 6 11.36 7.46 -9.17
CA LEU A 6 11.24 7.15 -7.76
C LEU A 6 10.03 6.23 -7.50
N PRO A 7 10.12 5.34 -6.51
CA PRO A 7 8.97 4.56 -6.06
C PRO A 7 7.81 5.48 -5.66
N ALA A 8 6.60 5.08 -6.02
CA ALA A 8 5.36 5.70 -5.62
C ALA A 8 4.48 4.69 -4.89
N GLY A 9 3.82 5.13 -3.83
CA GLY A 9 2.92 4.32 -3.02
C GLY A 9 1.47 4.72 -3.18
N ARG A 10 0.56 3.74 -3.10
CA ARG A 10 -0.87 3.94 -2.89
C ARG A 10 -1.26 3.17 -1.63
N SER A 11 -2.01 3.82 -0.76
CA SER A 11 -2.63 3.18 0.40
C SER A 11 -4.14 3.42 0.37
N TYR A 12 -4.89 2.39 0.71
CA TYR A 12 -6.32 2.47 0.94
C TYR A 12 -6.64 1.92 2.31
N GLU A 13 -7.44 2.66 3.07
CA GLU A 13 -7.83 2.32 4.44
C GLU A 13 -9.35 2.26 4.51
N THR A 14 -9.87 1.26 5.20
CA THR A 14 -11.31 1.06 5.36
C THR A 14 -11.62 0.33 6.65
N GLU A 15 -12.74 0.65 7.26
CA GLU A 15 -13.26 -0.10 8.40
C GLU A 15 -14.25 -1.16 7.90
N LYS A 16 -14.04 -2.42 8.30
CA LYS A 16 -14.95 -3.53 8.00
C LYS A 16 -15.26 -4.29 9.27
N ALA A 17 -16.54 -4.33 9.65
CA ALA A 17 -17.01 -5.04 10.85
C ALA A 17 -16.25 -4.66 12.14
N GLY A 18 -15.92 -3.37 12.31
CA GLY A 18 -15.16 -2.87 13.45
C GLY A 18 -13.66 -3.18 13.41
N GLN A 19 -13.14 -3.75 12.32
CA GLN A 19 -11.72 -3.97 12.10
C GLN A 19 -11.16 -2.94 11.12
N PHE A 20 -10.01 -2.36 11.45
CA PHE A 20 -9.29 -1.48 10.55
C PHE A 20 -8.55 -2.32 9.51
N CYS A 21 -8.91 -2.15 8.25
CA CYS A 21 -8.30 -2.85 7.11
C CYS A 21 -7.51 -1.85 6.27
N PHE A 22 -6.35 -2.27 5.78
CA PHE A 22 -5.54 -1.45 4.88
C PHE A 22 -4.98 -2.28 3.74
N ASN A 23 -4.75 -1.62 2.61
CA ASN A 23 -4.08 -2.16 1.44
C ASN A 23 -2.97 -1.19 1.03
N ILE A 24 -1.75 -1.72 0.92
CA ILE A 24 -0.55 -0.96 0.54
C ILE A 24 0.01 -1.52 -0.75
N GLU A 25 0.23 -0.65 -1.72
CA GLU A 25 0.93 -0.94 -2.97
C GLU A 25 2.08 0.04 -3.16
N ILE A 26 3.26 -0.47 -3.51
CA ILE A 26 4.41 0.35 -3.91
C ILE A 26 4.90 -0.15 -5.26
N SER A 27 5.07 0.77 -6.21
CA SER A 27 5.56 0.47 -7.55
C SER A 27 6.61 1.48 -8.01
N THR A 28 7.41 1.09 -8.98
CA THR A 28 8.27 2.02 -9.73
C THR A 28 7.93 1.97 -11.21
N PRO A 29 8.19 3.05 -11.96
CA PRO A 29 7.93 3.05 -13.40
C PRO A 29 8.79 2.06 -14.20
N LEU A 30 9.95 1.65 -13.67
CA LEU A 30 10.89 0.78 -14.39
C LEU A 30 10.59 -0.71 -14.24
N ILE A 31 10.36 -1.19 -13.01
CA ILE A 31 10.16 -2.62 -12.73
C ILE A 31 8.73 -2.96 -12.31
N GLY A 32 7.84 -1.96 -12.24
CA GLY A 32 6.44 -2.15 -11.86
C GLY A 32 6.28 -2.36 -10.35
N LEU A 33 5.35 -3.23 -9.96
CA LEU A 33 5.00 -3.51 -8.57
C LEU A 33 6.20 -4.09 -7.81
N ILE A 34 6.53 -3.47 -6.68
CA ILE A 34 7.58 -3.93 -5.76
C ILE A 34 6.96 -4.71 -4.61
N VAL A 35 5.91 -4.15 -4.00
CA VAL A 35 5.19 -4.80 -2.91
C VAL A 35 3.71 -4.47 -2.98
N ALA A 36 2.88 -5.48 -2.74
CA ALA A 36 1.46 -5.34 -2.45
C ALA A 36 1.14 -6.20 -1.23
N TYR A 37 0.52 -5.62 -0.21
CA TYR A 37 -0.01 -6.38 0.91
C TYR A 37 -1.25 -5.74 1.47
N GLU A 38 -2.12 -6.60 1.98
CA GLU A 38 -3.28 -6.23 2.75
C GLU A 38 -3.10 -6.66 4.19
N GLY A 39 -3.72 -5.92 5.10
CA GLY A 39 -3.66 -6.21 6.51
C GLY A 39 -4.92 -5.74 7.23
N ARG A 40 -5.07 -6.27 8.44
CA ARG A 40 -6.11 -5.89 9.39
C ARG A 40 -5.46 -5.62 10.73
N LEU A 41 -5.93 -4.62 11.44
CA LEU A 41 -5.58 -4.37 12.84
C LEU A 41 -6.75 -4.81 13.70
N ASP A 42 -6.48 -5.78 14.57
CA ASP A 42 -7.41 -6.16 15.62
C ASP A 42 -7.26 -5.18 16.80
N PRO A 43 -8.34 -4.54 17.27
CA PRO A 43 -8.31 -3.78 18.50
C PRO A 43 -8.13 -4.76 19.67
N SER A 44 -6.93 -4.76 20.28
CA SER A 44 -6.59 -5.54 21.48
C SER A 44 -7.29 -5.04 22.73
#